data_AF-A0A7J7GP31-F1
#
_entry.id   AF-A0A7J7GP31-F1
#
_cell.length_a   1.000
_cell.length_b   1.000
_cell.length_c   1.000
_cell.angle_alpha   90.00
_cell.angle_beta   90.00
_cell.angle_gamma   90.00
#
_symmetry.space_group_name_H-M   'P 1'
#
loop_
_entity.id
_entity.type
_entity.pdbx_description
1 polymer ?
#
loop_
_entity_poly.entity_id
_entity_poly.type
_entity_poly.pdbx_seq_one_letter_code
_entity_poly.pdbx_strand_id
1 'polypeptide(L)'
;MLSLNNIKTTLLTIILAGILSGIIPKIVVGQNCGCSEGLCCSKFGYCGTGDDYCGSGCQSGPCATLPFFFSLICFPDALDPGIVVTQAFFDGIINQAPAGCVGKSFFTRSAFLNALGSYPSFGTTGTADDSKREIAAFFAHATHETGFFCNIEEIDGASKTYCDQSNTQYPCKPNKNYYGRGPLQLSWNYNYGPAGESIGFDGLNNPETVATDSVVSFKTALWFWMNNIHNVLNSGFGATIQAINSGECNGNRPDAVNARVKYYTDYCNQLGVAPDHTSPSIPTHFLPPKMVSLTLKNTFLTLIILAGVVLPQIVVGQNCGCATGYCCSRAGYCGQDAAYCGTGCQSGPCTGSNGVSVSDVVTQAFFDGIINQAPAGCVGTSFYTRLAFLNALSSFSAFGTIGTTDDSKREIAAFFAHATHETGYFCNIDETSPSSNYCNATYTQYPCAPNKSYYGRGPLQLSWNYNYGPAGDFIGFDGLANPETVATDSLVSFKAALWFWMQNVHSVMTTGQGFGATIRAINGDVECDGKKPDLVTARVNLYTNYCSQFGVAPGDNLRC
;
A
#
# COMPACT_ATOMS: atom_id res chain seq x y z
N MET A 1 -66.96 -33.77 -37.01
CA MET A 1 -65.62 -34.37 -36.99
C MET A 1 -64.60 -33.30 -37.38
N LEU A 2 -64.14 -32.52 -36.41
CA LEU A 2 -62.91 -31.73 -36.50
C LEU A 2 -61.89 -32.50 -35.67
N SER A 3 -60.85 -32.97 -36.34
CA SER A 3 -59.90 -33.96 -35.83
C SER A 3 -59.20 -33.47 -34.56
N LEU A 4 -59.14 -34.33 -33.54
CA LEU A 4 -58.40 -34.13 -32.28
C LEU A 4 -56.91 -33.81 -32.50
N ASN A 5 -56.38 -34.08 -33.71
CA ASN A 5 -55.00 -33.76 -34.08
C ASN A 5 -54.76 -32.25 -34.27
N ASN A 6 -55.76 -31.46 -34.66
CA ASN A 6 -55.58 -30.03 -34.93
C ASN A 6 -55.41 -29.20 -33.64
N ILE A 7 -56.05 -29.60 -32.53
CA ILE A 7 -55.94 -28.88 -31.25
C ILE A 7 -54.54 -29.05 -30.64
N LYS A 8 -53.92 -30.23 -30.78
CA LYS A 8 -52.56 -30.46 -30.32
C LYS A 8 -51.53 -29.70 -31.15
N THR A 9 -51.72 -29.55 -32.46
CA THR A 9 -50.78 -28.79 -33.30
C THR A 9 -50.87 -27.29 -33.03
N THR A 10 -52.07 -26.74 -32.81
CA THR A 10 -52.27 -25.32 -32.47
C THR A 10 -51.74 -24.98 -31.08
N LEU A 11 -51.90 -25.88 -30.09
CA LEU A 11 -51.34 -25.66 -28.75
C LEU A 11 -49.80 -25.75 -28.74
N LEU A 12 -49.21 -26.67 -29.53
CA LEU A 12 -47.76 -26.75 -29.69
C LEU A 12 -47.18 -25.52 -30.40
N THR A 13 -47.88 -24.96 -31.39
CA THR A 13 -47.41 -23.74 -32.09
C THR A 13 -47.49 -22.49 -31.20
N ILE A 14 -48.51 -22.39 -30.34
CA ILE A 14 -48.62 -21.28 -29.38
C ILE A 14 -47.54 -21.38 -28.28
N ILE A 15 -47.24 -22.59 -27.81
CA ILE A 15 -46.16 -22.81 -26.83
C ILE A 15 -44.78 -22.57 -27.48
N LEU A 16 -44.55 -23.01 -28.72
CA LEU A 16 -43.29 -22.73 -29.42
C LEU A 16 -43.13 -21.22 -29.74
N ALA A 17 -44.20 -20.53 -30.14
CA ALA A 17 -44.17 -19.08 -30.36
C ALA A 17 -44.00 -18.28 -29.05
N GLY A 18 -44.50 -18.79 -27.92
CA GLY A 18 -44.24 -18.24 -26.59
C GLY A 18 -42.79 -18.44 -26.13
N ILE A 19 -42.17 -19.58 -26.45
CA ILE A 19 -40.76 -19.85 -26.14
C ILE A 19 -39.82 -19.05 -27.07
N LEU A 20 -40.22 -18.79 -28.33
CA LEU A 20 -39.45 -17.98 -29.27
C LEU A 20 -39.62 -16.46 -29.11
N SER A 21 -40.63 -15.98 -28.36
CA SER A 21 -40.80 -14.54 -28.05
C SER A 21 -40.17 -14.13 -26.72
N GLY A 22 -39.70 -15.09 -25.90
CA GLY A 22 -38.95 -14.83 -24.66
C GLY A 22 -37.43 -14.68 -24.84
N ILE A 23 -36.91 -14.95 -26.03
CA ILE A 23 -35.53 -14.64 -26.40
C ILE A 23 -35.59 -13.37 -27.24
N ILE A 24 -35.61 -12.22 -26.58
CA ILE A 24 -35.04 -11.03 -27.18
C ILE A 24 -33.55 -11.34 -27.23
N PRO A 25 -32.92 -11.61 -28.39
CA PRO A 25 -31.50 -11.40 -28.48
C PRO A 25 -31.33 -9.93 -28.11
N LYS A 26 -30.70 -9.65 -26.97
CA LYS A 26 -30.06 -8.35 -26.81
C LYS A 26 -29.16 -8.27 -28.03
N ILE A 27 -29.58 -7.47 -29.00
CA ILE A 27 -28.72 -6.99 -30.05
C ILE A 27 -27.68 -6.20 -29.25
N VAL A 28 -26.55 -6.83 -28.94
CA VAL A 28 -25.37 -6.15 -28.44
C VAL A 28 -24.84 -5.42 -29.66
N VAL A 29 -25.43 -4.26 -29.92
CA VAL A 29 -24.78 -3.25 -30.74
C VAL A 29 -23.55 -2.86 -29.92
N GLY A 30 -22.36 -3.24 -30.35
CA GLY A 30 -21.14 -2.61 -29.84
C GLY A 30 -21.29 -1.11 -30.11
N GLN A 31 -21.37 -0.31 -29.07
CA GLN A 31 -21.50 1.14 -29.20
C GLN A 31 -20.39 1.81 -28.41
N ASN A 32 -19.33 2.13 -29.16
CA ASN A 32 -18.31 3.16 -28.96
C ASN A 32 -18.09 3.65 -27.52
N CYS A 33 -16.91 3.34 -26.98
CA CYS A 33 -16.40 3.95 -25.75
C CYS A 33 -16.56 5.49 -25.80
N GLY A 34 -17.28 6.02 -24.81
CA GLY A 34 -17.53 7.44 -24.56
C GLY A 34 -17.65 7.69 -23.05
N CYS A 35 -16.73 7.07 -22.29
CA CYS A 35 -16.78 7.02 -20.84
C CYS A 35 -16.54 8.40 -20.22
N SER A 36 -17.26 8.68 -19.13
CA SER A 36 -17.00 9.87 -18.29
C SER A 36 -15.58 9.86 -17.74
N GLU A 37 -15.03 11.04 -17.48
CA GLU A 37 -13.67 11.23 -16.98
C GLU A 37 -13.40 10.35 -15.73
N GLY A 38 -12.28 9.64 -15.73
CA GLY A 38 -11.90 8.70 -14.65
C GLY A 38 -12.45 7.27 -14.78
N LEU A 39 -13.30 6.97 -15.76
CA LEU A 39 -13.80 5.61 -16.01
C LEU A 39 -13.04 4.92 -17.16
N CYS A 40 -12.73 3.64 -16.96
CA CYS A 40 -12.12 2.77 -17.96
C CYS A 40 -13.16 2.14 -18.86
N CYS A 41 -12.89 2.11 -20.16
CA CYS A 41 -13.63 1.29 -21.10
C CYS A 41 -13.02 -0.11 -21.13
N SER A 42 -13.75 -1.10 -20.62
CA SER A 42 -13.32 -2.49 -20.58
C SER A 42 -13.07 -3.07 -21.98
N LYS A 43 -12.43 -4.24 -22.04
CA LYS A 43 -12.28 -5.01 -23.29
C LYS A 43 -13.59 -5.38 -23.98
N PHE A 44 -14.70 -5.23 -23.27
CA PHE A 44 -16.05 -5.52 -23.76
C PHE A 44 -16.85 -4.25 -24.10
N GLY A 45 -16.24 -3.06 -24.01
CA GLY A 45 -16.87 -1.78 -24.36
C GLY A 45 -17.76 -1.19 -23.26
N TYR A 46 -17.50 -1.49 -21.99
CA TYR A 46 -18.27 -0.96 -20.86
C TYR A 46 -17.44 0.00 -20.00
N CYS A 47 -18.04 1.08 -19.52
CA CYS A 47 -17.38 2.07 -18.67
C CYS A 47 -17.46 1.68 -17.18
N GLY A 48 -16.34 1.74 -16.46
CA GLY A 48 -16.31 1.48 -15.01
C GLY A 48 -14.92 1.66 -14.41
N THR A 49 -14.80 1.43 -13.11
CA THR A 49 -13.55 1.45 -12.36
C THR A 49 -13.18 0.06 -11.86
N GLY A 50 -11.91 -0.17 -11.53
CA GLY A 50 -11.42 -1.48 -11.07
C GLY A 50 -11.00 -2.38 -12.23
N ASP A 51 -10.33 -3.49 -11.92
CA ASP A 51 -9.60 -4.30 -12.90
C ASP A 51 -10.47 -4.93 -14.00
N ASP A 52 -11.76 -5.15 -13.76
CA ASP A 52 -12.68 -5.66 -14.79
C ASP A 52 -12.89 -4.67 -15.95
N TYR A 53 -12.70 -3.37 -15.66
CA TYR A 53 -12.86 -2.27 -16.60
C TYR A 53 -11.52 -1.68 -17.02
N CYS A 54 -10.62 -1.52 -16.05
CA CYS A 54 -9.32 -0.90 -16.20
C CYS A 54 -8.20 -1.90 -16.49
N GLY A 55 -8.37 -3.18 -16.20
CA GLY A 55 -7.33 -4.20 -16.34
C GLY A 55 -7.14 -4.71 -17.77
N SER A 56 -6.83 -6.00 -17.88
CA SER A 56 -6.40 -6.61 -19.14
C SER A 56 -7.42 -6.47 -20.28
N GLY A 57 -7.00 -5.79 -21.35
CA GLY A 57 -7.79 -5.53 -22.55
C GLY A 57 -8.63 -4.25 -22.50
N CYS A 58 -8.49 -3.43 -21.46
CA CYS A 58 -9.09 -2.09 -21.40
C CYS A 58 -8.77 -1.28 -22.67
N GLN A 59 -9.82 -0.73 -23.29
CA GLN A 59 -9.80 -0.08 -24.61
C GLN A 59 -9.52 1.43 -24.53
N SER A 60 -9.88 2.11 -23.42
CA SER A 60 -9.65 3.55 -23.18
C SER A 60 -9.93 3.93 -21.71
N GLY A 61 -9.56 5.13 -21.26
CA GLY A 61 -9.65 5.53 -19.84
C GLY A 61 -8.40 5.17 -19.03
N PRO A 62 -8.41 5.22 -17.68
CA PRO A 62 -7.24 4.92 -16.83
C PRO A 62 -6.96 3.42 -16.75
N CYS A 63 -6.73 2.79 -17.91
CA CYS A 63 -6.38 1.39 -18.01
C CYS A 63 -5.10 1.10 -17.20
N ALA A 64 -5.13 0.10 -16.33
CA ALA A 64 -3.95 -0.52 -15.74
C ALA A 64 -3.11 -1.08 -16.89
N THR A 65 -2.16 -0.28 -17.36
CA THR A 65 -1.23 -0.73 -18.38
C THR A 65 -0.43 -1.91 -17.80
N LEU A 66 -0.15 -2.88 -18.67
CA LEU A 66 0.78 -3.98 -18.45
C LEU A 66 2.25 -3.50 -18.66
N PRO A 67 2.95 -2.93 -17.66
CA PRO A 67 4.43 -3.03 -17.70
C PRO A 67 5.08 -3.83 -16.58
N PHE A 68 4.43 -4.06 -15.45
CA PHE A 68 5.14 -4.69 -14.33
C PHE A 68 5.56 -6.14 -14.61
N PHE A 69 4.69 -6.92 -15.24
CA PHE A 69 5.01 -8.29 -15.66
C PHE A 69 6.04 -8.35 -16.81
N PHE A 70 6.10 -7.33 -17.68
CA PHE A 70 7.07 -7.29 -18.78
C PHE A 70 8.45 -6.80 -18.30
N SER A 71 8.49 -5.87 -17.34
CA SER A 71 9.74 -5.42 -16.69
C SER A 71 10.39 -6.51 -15.87
N LEU A 72 9.63 -7.36 -15.15
CA LEU A 72 10.20 -8.49 -14.41
C LEU A 72 10.82 -9.58 -15.31
N ILE A 73 10.34 -9.71 -16.55
CA ILE A 73 10.88 -10.67 -17.53
C ILE A 73 12.12 -10.12 -18.23
N CYS A 74 12.17 -8.81 -18.51
CA CYS A 74 13.30 -8.16 -19.19
C CYS A 74 14.39 -7.60 -18.26
N PHE A 75 14.04 -7.28 -17.01
CA PHE A 75 14.91 -6.65 -16.01
C PHE A 75 14.64 -7.27 -14.62
N PRO A 76 15.17 -8.48 -14.35
CA PRO A 76 14.91 -9.21 -13.11
C PRO A 76 15.39 -8.49 -11.84
N ASP A 77 16.21 -7.45 -11.99
CA ASP A 77 16.80 -6.67 -10.89
C ASP A 77 16.14 -5.29 -10.67
N ALA A 78 15.13 -4.88 -11.46
CA ALA A 78 14.46 -3.59 -11.27
C ALA A 78 13.52 -3.63 -10.04
N LEU A 79 13.63 -2.63 -9.16
CA LEU A 79 12.80 -2.53 -7.96
C LEU A 79 11.48 -1.82 -8.25
N ASP A 80 10.39 -2.22 -7.59
CA ASP A 80 9.16 -1.42 -7.54
C ASP A 80 9.45 -0.09 -6.80
N PRO A 81 9.25 1.09 -7.42
CA PRO A 81 9.49 2.37 -6.76
C PRO A 81 8.63 2.55 -5.50
N GLY A 82 7.48 1.88 -5.40
CA GLY A 82 6.65 1.85 -4.20
C GLY A 82 7.30 1.12 -3.02
N ILE A 83 8.24 0.21 -3.27
CA ILE A 83 9.06 -0.47 -2.26
C ILE A 83 10.25 0.40 -1.85
N VAL A 84 10.85 1.11 -2.81
CA VAL A 84 12.01 1.99 -2.55
C VAL A 84 11.61 3.24 -1.76
N VAL A 85 10.52 3.91 -2.17
CA VAL A 85 9.95 5.05 -1.46
C VAL A 85 9.15 4.50 -0.28
N THR A 86 9.81 4.19 0.83
CA THR A 86 9.14 3.78 2.06
C THR A 86 8.47 4.96 2.76
N GLN A 87 7.56 4.71 3.70
CA GLN A 87 7.00 5.77 4.54
C GLN A 87 8.12 6.49 5.32
N ALA A 88 9.09 5.74 5.86
CA ALA A 88 10.23 6.30 6.58
C ALA A 88 11.10 7.22 5.72
N PHE A 89 11.38 6.83 4.47
CA PHE A 89 12.12 7.67 3.53
C PHE A 89 11.35 8.97 3.22
N PHE A 90 10.06 8.87 2.87
CA PHE A 90 9.23 10.03 2.57
C PHE A 90 9.08 10.96 3.79
N ASP A 91 8.83 10.39 4.97
CA ASP A 91 8.75 11.12 6.23
C ASP A 91 10.09 11.79 6.59
N GLY A 92 11.20 11.12 6.27
CA GLY A 92 12.55 11.66 6.44
C GLY A 92 12.79 12.93 5.62
N ILE A 93 12.10 13.10 4.50
CA ILE A 93 12.12 14.35 3.72
C ILE A 93 11.18 15.37 4.36
N ILE A 94 9.89 15.04 4.49
CA ILE A 94 8.86 16.01 4.86
C ILE A 94 9.00 16.53 6.29
N ASN A 95 9.67 15.78 7.18
CA ASN A 95 9.93 16.21 8.55
C ASN A 95 11.07 17.22 8.68
N GLN A 96 11.86 17.41 7.63
CA GLN A 96 12.85 18.50 7.59
C GLN A 96 12.18 19.86 7.32
N ALA A 97 10.95 19.88 6.79
CA ALA A 97 10.19 21.11 6.64
C ALA A 97 9.73 21.67 8.01
N PRO A 98 9.73 23.01 8.20
CA PRO A 98 9.16 23.66 9.37
C PRO A 98 7.75 23.17 9.72
N ALA A 99 7.42 23.15 11.02
CA ALA A 99 6.15 22.61 11.51
C ALA A 99 4.90 23.27 10.90
N GLY A 100 4.97 24.57 10.56
CA GLY A 100 3.86 25.34 9.97
C GLY A 100 3.73 25.23 8.45
N CYS A 101 4.51 24.37 7.80
CA CYS A 101 4.50 24.23 6.34
C CYS A 101 3.19 23.62 5.83
N VAL A 102 2.50 24.35 4.96
CA VAL A 102 1.21 23.94 4.37
C VAL A 102 1.32 22.66 3.54
N GLY A 103 2.47 22.42 2.91
CA GLY A 103 2.68 21.23 2.10
C GLY A 103 2.78 19.93 2.89
N LYS A 104 3.00 19.98 4.22
CA LYS A 104 3.07 18.76 5.07
C LYS A 104 1.77 17.98 5.11
N SER A 105 0.63 18.65 4.99
CA SER A 105 -0.69 18.00 4.90
C SER A 105 -1.12 17.69 3.47
N PHE A 106 -0.47 18.28 2.47
CA PHE A 106 -0.82 18.14 1.06
C PHE A 106 -0.05 17.02 0.38
N PHE A 107 1.28 17.00 0.54
CA PHE A 107 2.13 15.98 -0.07
C PHE A 107 2.18 14.75 0.83
N THR A 108 1.55 13.66 0.40
CA THR A 108 1.60 12.38 1.10
C THR A 108 2.26 11.33 0.24
N ARG A 109 2.90 10.34 0.88
CA ARG A 109 3.39 9.15 0.19
C ARG A 109 2.28 8.44 -0.58
N SER A 110 1.07 8.38 -0.02
CA SER A 110 -0.08 7.75 -0.70
C SER A 110 -0.43 8.45 -2.01
N ALA A 111 -0.41 9.80 -2.04
CA ALA A 111 -0.65 10.57 -3.24
C ALA A 111 0.44 10.35 -4.29
N PHE A 112 1.71 10.25 -3.87
CA PHE A 112 2.82 9.88 -4.74
C PHE A 112 2.63 8.49 -5.35
N LEU A 113 2.28 7.48 -4.56
CA LEU A 113 2.04 6.11 -5.06
C LEU A 113 0.84 6.03 -6.01
N ASN A 114 -0.24 6.77 -5.72
CA ASN A 114 -1.40 6.87 -6.60
C ASN A 114 -1.04 7.51 -7.95
N ALA A 115 -0.19 8.55 -7.94
CA ALA A 115 0.31 9.17 -9.16
C ALA A 115 1.26 8.23 -9.93
N LEU A 116 2.13 7.51 -9.22
CA LEU A 116 3.10 6.57 -9.78
C LEU A 116 2.44 5.48 -10.65
N GLY A 117 1.22 5.05 -10.31
CA GLY A 117 0.46 4.09 -11.13
C GLY A 117 0.24 4.53 -12.59
N SER A 118 0.37 5.83 -12.89
CA SER A 118 0.30 6.36 -14.27
C SER A 118 1.67 6.44 -14.97
N TYR A 119 2.78 6.18 -14.28
CA TYR A 119 4.15 6.31 -14.78
C TYR A 119 4.97 5.03 -14.51
N PRO A 120 4.58 3.90 -15.10
CA PRO A 120 5.14 2.59 -14.77
C PRO A 120 6.60 2.38 -15.21
N SER A 121 7.19 3.32 -15.97
CA SER A 121 8.62 3.30 -16.33
C SER A 121 9.51 4.12 -15.37
N PHE A 122 8.90 4.93 -14.50
CA PHE A 122 9.64 5.73 -13.51
C PHE A 122 10.27 4.81 -12.48
N GLY A 123 11.58 4.90 -12.27
CA GLY A 123 12.28 4.13 -11.23
C GLY A 123 12.28 2.63 -11.48
N THR A 124 12.01 2.18 -12.71
CA THR A 124 11.99 0.75 -13.09
C THR A 124 12.91 0.44 -14.28
N THR A 125 13.71 1.42 -14.71
CA THR A 125 14.63 1.27 -15.84
C THR A 125 16.03 0.97 -15.34
N GLY A 126 16.67 -0.08 -15.87
CA GLY A 126 18.02 -0.48 -15.48
C GLY A 126 18.06 -1.40 -14.26
N THR A 127 19.09 -1.25 -13.43
CA THR A 127 19.31 -2.07 -12.23
C THR A 127 18.52 -1.55 -11.02
N ALA A 128 18.46 -2.33 -9.94
CA ALA A 128 17.96 -1.90 -8.63
C ALA A 128 18.62 -0.59 -8.16
N ASP A 129 19.92 -0.45 -8.41
CA ASP A 129 20.68 0.73 -8.04
C ASP A 129 20.38 1.92 -8.94
N ASP A 130 20.12 1.70 -10.24
CA ASP A 130 19.64 2.75 -11.15
C ASP A 130 18.24 3.24 -10.73
N SER A 131 17.37 2.31 -10.34
CA SER A 131 16.04 2.60 -9.81
C SER A 131 16.12 3.49 -8.55
N LYS A 132 16.98 3.12 -7.60
CA LYS A 132 17.22 3.91 -6.38
C LYS A 132 17.81 5.28 -6.70
N ARG A 133 18.75 5.38 -7.65
CA ARG A 133 19.34 6.65 -8.09
C ARG A 133 18.31 7.56 -8.75
N GLU A 134 17.47 7.03 -9.64
CA GLU A 134 16.40 7.80 -10.27
C GLU A 134 15.43 8.37 -9.21
N ILE A 135 15.02 7.54 -8.27
CA ILE A 135 14.12 7.95 -7.18
C ILE A 135 14.80 8.99 -6.28
N ALA A 136 16.06 8.77 -5.88
CA ALA A 136 16.83 9.74 -5.11
C ALA A 136 16.94 11.08 -5.85
N ALA A 137 17.20 11.06 -7.16
CA ALA A 137 17.32 12.25 -7.99
C ALA A 137 16.00 13.02 -8.06
N PHE A 138 14.89 12.33 -8.33
CA PHE A 138 13.55 12.94 -8.34
C PHE A 138 13.24 13.65 -7.02
N PHE A 139 13.41 12.95 -5.89
CA PHE A 139 13.13 13.52 -4.57
C PHE A 139 14.12 14.63 -4.17
N ALA A 140 15.38 14.58 -4.63
CA ALA A 140 16.35 15.66 -4.42
C ALA A 140 15.93 16.96 -5.11
N HIS A 141 15.47 16.84 -6.36
CA HIS A 141 14.92 17.99 -7.07
C HIS A 141 13.64 18.49 -6.43
N ALA A 142 12.70 17.60 -6.12
CA ALA A 142 11.46 17.99 -5.46
C ALA A 142 11.71 18.72 -4.13
N THR A 143 12.66 18.21 -3.35
CA THR A 143 13.09 18.84 -2.09
C THR A 143 13.64 20.23 -2.30
N HIS A 144 14.47 20.43 -3.32
CA HIS A 144 15.01 21.74 -3.65
C HIS A 144 13.92 22.72 -4.08
N GLU A 145 13.03 22.32 -4.99
CA GLU A 145 11.98 23.19 -5.52
C GLU A 145 10.97 23.63 -4.46
N THR A 146 10.62 22.71 -3.54
CA THR A 146 9.52 22.94 -2.60
C THR A 146 10.00 23.30 -1.19
N GLY A 147 11.30 23.21 -0.91
CA GLY A 147 11.83 23.31 0.45
C GLY A 147 11.30 22.18 1.33
N PHE A 148 11.65 20.93 0.99
CA PHE A 148 11.21 19.71 1.70
C PHE A 148 9.69 19.51 1.70
N PHE A 149 9.04 19.74 0.55
CA PHE A 149 7.58 19.70 0.41
C PHE A 149 6.86 20.75 1.28
N CYS A 150 7.51 21.86 1.62
CA CYS A 150 6.84 22.95 2.35
C CYS A 150 5.91 23.77 1.46
N ASN A 151 6.40 24.15 0.28
CA ASN A 151 5.72 25.02 -0.66
C ASN A 151 4.99 24.19 -1.72
N ILE A 152 3.67 24.36 -1.80
CA ILE A 152 2.84 23.78 -2.86
C ILE A 152 2.91 24.67 -4.12
N GLU A 153 2.98 25.98 -3.91
CA GLU A 153 3.03 27.01 -4.94
C GLU A 153 4.33 27.82 -4.79
N GLU A 154 4.80 28.39 -5.89
CA GLU A 154 5.94 29.30 -5.93
C GLU A 154 5.72 30.49 -4.99
N ILE A 155 6.76 30.85 -4.23
CA ILE A 155 6.74 32.04 -3.38
C ILE A 155 6.50 33.29 -4.26
N ASP A 156 5.50 34.08 -3.88
CA ASP A 156 5.00 35.23 -4.63
C ASP A 156 4.51 34.89 -6.06
N GLY A 157 4.18 33.62 -6.33
CA GLY A 157 3.77 33.15 -7.64
C GLY A 157 2.55 33.89 -8.22
N ALA A 158 1.59 34.27 -7.38
CA ALA A 158 0.40 35.02 -7.79
C ALA A 158 0.74 36.37 -8.47
N SER A 159 1.93 36.93 -8.21
CA SER A 159 2.42 38.16 -8.87
C SER A 159 3.06 37.92 -10.24
N LYS A 160 3.24 36.66 -10.65
CA LYS A 160 3.97 36.24 -11.86
C LYS A 160 3.04 35.44 -12.78
N THR A 161 2.82 35.94 -14.01
CA THR A 161 1.87 35.32 -14.94
C THR A 161 2.41 34.03 -15.57
N TYR A 162 3.72 33.95 -15.85
CA TYR A 162 4.36 32.84 -16.56
C TYR A 162 3.58 32.40 -17.80
N CYS A 163 3.31 33.36 -18.68
CA CYS A 163 2.53 33.12 -19.89
C CYS A 163 3.35 33.58 -21.10
N ASP A 164 3.64 32.65 -21.99
CA ASP A 164 4.11 32.95 -23.33
C ASP A 164 2.91 33.19 -24.24
N GLN A 165 2.63 34.47 -24.51
CA GLN A 165 1.54 34.91 -25.38
C GLN A 165 1.73 34.50 -26.84
N SER A 166 2.95 34.14 -27.25
CA SER A 166 3.23 33.69 -28.61
C SER A 166 2.90 32.22 -28.84
N ASN A 167 2.70 31.45 -27.77
CA ASN A 167 2.35 30.04 -27.87
C ASN A 167 0.87 29.86 -28.26
N THR A 168 0.63 29.60 -29.54
CA THR A 168 -0.72 29.44 -30.11
C THR A 168 -1.32 28.05 -29.86
N GLN A 169 -0.49 27.05 -29.59
CA GLN A 169 -0.93 25.68 -29.29
C GLN A 169 -1.53 25.59 -27.88
N TYR A 170 -0.88 26.24 -26.91
CA TYR A 170 -1.32 26.30 -25.51
C TYR A 170 -1.56 27.75 -25.09
N PRO A 171 -2.62 28.39 -25.60
CA PRO A 171 -2.84 29.81 -25.41
C PRO A 171 -3.15 30.13 -23.95
N CYS A 172 -2.62 31.25 -23.47
CA CYS A 172 -2.90 31.73 -22.14
C CYS A 172 -4.37 32.09 -21.98
N LYS A 173 -4.95 31.68 -20.84
CA LYS A 173 -6.35 31.96 -20.53
C LYS A 173 -6.48 33.28 -19.76
N PRO A 174 -7.54 34.06 -20.00
CA PRO A 174 -7.81 35.27 -19.24
C PRO A 174 -7.83 34.99 -17.73
N ASN A 175 -7.19 35.85 -16.94
CA ASN A 175 -7.13 35.76 -15.47
C ASN A 175 -6.51 34.47 -14.93
N LYS A 176 -5.66 33.79 -15.71
CA LYS A 176 -4.92 32.61 -15.25
C LYS A 176 -3.42 32.86 -15.26
N ASN A 177 -2.76 32.34 -14.22
CA ASN A 177 -1.32 32.42 -14.03
C ASN A 177 -0.74 31.00 -13.92
N TYR A 178 0.38 30.78 -14.60
CA TYR A 178 1.04 29.48 -14.71
C TYR A 178 2.37 29.47 -13.95
N TYR A 179 2.42 30.11 -12.78
CA TYR A 179 3.57 30.05 -11.88
C TYR A 179 3.80 28.65 -11.33
N GLY A 180 4.95 28.44 -10.67
CA GLY A 180 5.37 27.13 -10.17
C GLY A 180 4.36 26.49 -9.22
N ARG A 181 3.98 25.24 -9.50
CA ARG A 181 3.17 24.41 -8.58
C ARG A 181 3.66 22.97 -8.52
N GLY A 182 3.42 22.35 -7.37
CA GLY A 182 3.72 20.94 -7.13
C GLY A 182 5.20 20.63 -6.93
N PRO A 183 5.56 19.34 -6.89
CA PRO A 183 6.89 18.87 -6.49
C PRO A 183 8.03 19.41 -7.34
N LEU A 184 7.84 19.54 -8.66
CA LEU A 184 8.86 20.10 -9.57
C LEU A 184 8.52 21.52 -10.04
N GLN A 185 7.63 22.22 -9.34
CA GLN A 185 7.25 23.62 -9.62
C GLN A 185 6.92 23.87 -11.11
N LEU A 186 6.00 23.06 -11.66
CA LEU A 186 5.55 23.16 -13.05
C LEU A 186 5.15 24.61 -13.36
N SER A 187 5.77 25.19 -14.38
CA SER A 187 5.63 26.60 -14.73
C SER A 187 5.43 26.77 -16.23
N TRP A 188 4.76 27.85 -16.64
CA TRP A 188 4.43 28.22 -18.02
C TRP A 188 3.25 27.49 -18.68
N ASN A 189 2.42 28.24 -19.42
CA ASN A 189 1.29 27.73 -20.20
C ASN A 189 1.66 26.56 -21.12
N TYR A 190 2.83 26.60 -21.73
CA TYR A 190 3.32 25.54 -22.62
C TYR A 190 3.72 24.25 -21.91
N ASN A 191 3.80 24.25 -20.57
CA ASN A 191 3.95 23.02 -19.78
C ASN A 191 2.62 22.59 -19.17
N TYR A 192 1.83 23.52 -18.66
CA TYR A 192 0.50 23.22 -18.08
C TYR A 192 -0.47 22.63 -19.11
N GLY A 193 -0.47 23.15 -20.35
CA GLY A 193 -1.30 22.62 -21.43
C GLY A 193 -1.05 21.14 -21.72
N PRO A 194 0.16 20.74 -22.17
CA PRO A 194 0.45 19.35 -22.50
C PRO A 194 0.45 18.42 -21.28
N ALA A 195 0.82 18.92 -20.08
CA ALA A 195 0.66 18.14 -18.85
C ALA A 195 -0.83 17.84 -18.58
N GLY A 196 -1.68 18.85 -18.72
CA GLY A 196 -3.13 18.71 -18.59
C GLY A 196 -3.73 17.68 -19.54
N GLU A 197 -3.38 17.78 -20.82
CA GLU A 197 -3.79 16.82 -21.86
C GLU A 197 -3.33 15.38 -21.55
N SER A 198 -2.09 15.21 -21.07
CA SER A 198 -1.54 13.89 -20.76
C SER A 198 -2.12 13.26 -19.49
N ILE A 199 -2.46 14.08 -18.48
CA ILE A 199 -2.85 13.61 -17.15
C ILE A 199 -4.37 13.49 -17.02
N GLY A 200 -5.12 14.25 -17.82
CA GLY A 200 -6.57 14.37 -17.69
C GLY A 200 -6.97 15.43 -16.67
N PHE A 201 -6.41 16.65 -16.79
CA PHE A 201 -6.92 17.83 -16.10
C PHE A 201 -6.82 19.07 -16.99
N ASP A 202 -7.66 20.08 -16.77
CA ASP A 202 -7.62 21.31 -17.56
C ASP A 202 -6.50 22.25 -17.06
N GLY A 203 -5.27 22.00 -17.51
CA GLY A 203 -4.11 22.79 -17.08
C GLY A 203 -4.12 24.24 -17.55
N LEU A 204 -4.87 24.59 -18.62
CA LEU A 204 -4.91 25.96 -19.12
C LEU A 204 -5.97 26.81 -18.43
N ASN A 205 -7.17 26.28 -18.22
CA ASN A 205 -8.24 27.01 -17.54
C ASN A 205 -8.26 26.78 -16.03
N ASN A 206 -7.70 25.68 -15.52
CA ASN A 206 -7.66 25.36 -14.08
C ASN A 206 -6.24 24.94 -13.60
N PRO A 207 -5.20 25.77 -13.85
CA PRO A 207 -3.83 25.48 -13.41
C PRO A 207 -3.69 25.32 -11.89
N GLU A 208 -4.56 25.93 -11.10
CA GLU A 208 -4.63 25.79 -9.65
C GLU A 208 -4.88 24.35 -9.18
N THR A 209 -5.41 23.47 -10.04
CA THR A 209 -5.63 22.05 -9.73
C THR A 209 -4.36 21.38 -9.22
N VAL A 210 -3.20 21.77 -9.75
CA VAL A 210 -1.87 21.25 -9.34
C VAL A 210 -1.53 21.58 -7.88
N ALA A 211 -2.16 22.61 -7.30
CA ALA A 211 -2.02 23.01 -5.90
C ALA A 211 -3.18 22.59 -4.98
N THR A 212 -4.27 22.07 -5.53
CA THR A 212 -5.45 21.64 -4.74
C THR A 212 -5.68 20.13 -4.76
N ASP A 213 -5.11 19.41 -5.73
CA ASP A 213 -5.15 17.95 -5.81
C ASP A 213 -3.73 17.39 -5.74
N SER A 214 -3.42 16.72 -4.63
CA SER A 214 -2.10 16.14 -4.36
C SER A 214 -1.68 15.05 -5.35
N VAL A 215 -2.62 14.27 -5.90
CA VAL A 215 -2.32 13.23 -6.88
C VAL A 215 -2.01 13.87 -8.23
N VAL A 216 -2.81 14.84 -8.67
CA VAL A 216 -2.51 15.63 -9.89
C VAL A 216 -1.17 16.34 -9.74
N SER A 217 -0.87 16.87 -8.54
CA SER A 217 0.41 17.49 -8.22
C SER A 217 1.60 16.56 -8.43
N PHE A 218 1.53 15.31 -7.96
CA PHE A 218 2.58 14.34 -8.23
C PHE A 218 2.60 13.87 -9.69
N LYS A 219 1.43 13.75 -10.34
CA LYS A 219 1.37 13.38 -11.75
C LYS A 219 2.04 14.42 -12.64
N THR A 220 1.88 15.73 -12.38
CA THR A 220 2.58 16.77 -13.17
C THR A 220 4.09 16.70 -13.00
N ALA A 221 4.58 16.42 -11.79
CA ALA A 221 6.01 16.20 -11.55
C ALA A 221 6.53 14.96 -12.28
N LEU A 222 5.83 13.82 -12.19
CA LEU A 222 6.21 12.60 -12.90
C LEU A 222 6.10 12.74 -14.42
N TRP A 223 5.08 13.43 -14.92
CA TRP A 223 4.98 13.80 -16.34
C TRP A 223 6.20 14.59 -16.79
N PHE A 224 6.54 15.66 -16.07
CA PHE A 224 7.68 16.49 -16.44
C PHE A 224 8.97 15.68 -16.41
N TRP A 225 9.15 14.84 -15.38
CA TRP A 225 10.29 13.94 -15.23
C TRP A 225 10.43 12.98 -16.40
N MET A 226 9.37 12.24 -16.74
CA MET A 226 9.43 11.23 -17.80
C MET A 226 9.65 11.85 -19.19
N ASN A 227 9.14 13.05 -19.43
CA ASN A 227 9.29 13.72 -20.74
C ASN A 227 10.63 14.44 -20.91
N ASN A 228 11.22 14.96 -19.83
CA ASN A 228 12.37 15.88 -19.93
C ASN A 228 13.63 15.39 -19.21
N ILE A 229 13.52 14.49 -18.23
CA ILE A 229 14.61 14.17 -17.30
C ILE A 229 15.02 12.69 -17.36
N HIS A 230 14.06 11.77 -17.44
CA HIS A 230 14.31 10.32 -17.38
C HIS A 230 15.42 9.87 -18.34
N ASN A 231 15.40 10.37 -19.58
CA ASN A 231 16.36 9.97 -20.62
C ASN A 231 17.78 10.55 -20.42
N VAL A 232 17.95 11.57 -19.58
CA VAL A 232 19.27 12.21 -19.34
C VAL A 232 19.94 11.75 -18.05
N LEU A 233 19.29 10.88 -17.25
CA LEU A 233 19.87 10.28 -16.03
C LEU A 233 21.22 9.59 -16.30
N ASN A 234 21.37 8.94 -17.46
CA ASN A 234 22.63 8.29 -17.86
C ASN A 234 23.79 9.27 -18.10
N SER A 235 23.50 10.57 -18.26
CA SER A 235 24.50 11.65 -18.36
C SER A 235 24.88 12.21 -16.98
N GLY A 236 24.28 11.66 -15.93
CA GLY A 236 24.53 11.96 -14.52
C GLY A 236 23.64 13.04 -13.94
N PHE A 237 23.65 13.16 -12.61
CA PHE A 237 22.78 14.10 -11.87
C PHE A 237 22.95 15.58 -12.28
N GLY A 238 24.13 15.98 -12.78
CA GLY A 238 24.31 17.33 -13.33
C GLY A 238 23.43 17.61 -14.55
N ALA A 239 23.18 16.61 -15.40
CA ALA A 239 22.32 16.73 -16.57
C ALA A 239 20.84 16.87 -16.18
N THR A 240 20.41 16.25 -15.07
CA THR A 240 19.04 16.41 -14.56
C THR A 240 18.81 17.82 -13.99
N ILE A 241 19.82 18.42 -13.34
CA ILE A 241 19.78 19.85 -12.94
C ILE A 241 19.65 20.74 -14.17
N GLN A 242 20.41 20.48 -15.23
CA GLN A 242 20.32 21.26 -16.46
C GLN A 242 18.95 21.13 -17.15
N ALA A 243 18.36 19.94 -17.13
CA ALA A 243 17.03 19.68 -17.68
C ALA A 243 15.91 20.38 -16.89
N ILE A 244 16.04 20.48 -15.56
CA ILE A 244 15.08 21.18 -14.70
C ILE A 244 15.24 22.69 -14.80
N ASN A 245 16.47 23.19 -14.66
CA ASN A 245 16.75 24.61 -14.64
C ASN A 245 18.17 24.91 -15.12
N SER A 246 18.34 24.95 -16.44
CA SER A 246 19.61 25.30 -17.09
C SER A 246 20.18 26.65 -16.67
N GLY A 247 19.34 27.57 -16.16
CA GLY A 247 19.75 28.86 -15.61
C GLY A 247 20.61 28.77 -14.34
N GLU A 248 20.62 27.64 -13.65
CA GLU A 248 21.49 27.40 -12.47
C GLU A 248 22.92 26.98 -12.84
N CYS A 249 23.10 26.44 -14.05
CA CYS A 249 24.35 25.85 -14.51
C CYS A 249 25.40 26.91 -14.92
N ASN A 250 26.60 26.45 -15.29
CA ASN A 250 27.70 27.30 -15.79
C ASN A 250 28.18 28.39 -14.81
N GLY A 251 28.04 28.14 -13.50
CA GLY A 251 28.47 29.07 -12.45
C GLY A 251 27.46 30.16 -12.11
N ASN A 252 26.26 30.14 -12.70
CA ASN A 252 25.24 31.16 -12.47
C ASN A 252 24.63 31.08 -11.06
N ARG A 253 24.35 29.87 -10.55
CA ARG A 253 23.79 29.66 -9.21
C ARG A 253 24.45 28.47 -8.49
N PRO A 254 25.74 28.56 -8.15
CA PRO A 254 26.49 27.45 -7.57
C PRO A 254 25.88 26.93 -6.26
N ASP A 255 25.31 27.80 -5.42
CA ASP A 255 24.67 27.40 -4.16
C ASP A 255 23.42 26.54 -4.38
N ALA A 256 22.64 26.84 -5.42
CA ALA A 256 21.45 26.06 -5.75
C ALA A 256 21.83 24.67 -6.27
N VAL A 257 22.81 24.61 -7.17
CA VAL A 257 23.39 23.36 -7.69
C VAL A 257 23.93 22.50 -6.54
N ASN A 258 24.73 23.10 -5.64
CA ASN A 258 25.31 22.42 -4.49
C ASN A 258 24.23 21.87 -3.54
N ALA A 259 23.14 22.61 -3.32
CA ALA A 259 22.03 22.14 -2.50
C ALA A 259 21.36 20.89 -3.11
N ARG A 260 21.10 20.87 -4.43
CA ARG A 260 20.54 19.70 -5.12
C ARG A 260 21.46 18.49 -5.01
N VAL A 261 22.77 18.69 -5.25
CA VAL A 261 23.78 17.61 -5.15
C VAL A 261 23.84 17.05 -3.73
N LYS A 262 23.72 17.91 -2.71
CA LYS A 262 23.67 17.48 -1.31
C LYS A 262 22.44 16.59 -1.05
N TYR A 263 21.23 17.03 -1.43
CA TYR A 263 20.02 16.22 -1.24
C TYR A 263 20.11 14.89 -1.97
N TYR A 264 20.60 14.89 -3.20
CA TYR A 264 20.78 13.67 -3.98
C TYR A 264 21.73 12.69 -3.29
N THR A 265 22.87 13.18 -2.81
CA THR A 265 23.85 12.37 -2.08
C THR A 265 23.23 11.81 -0.79
N ASP A 266 22.52 12.63 -0.03
CA ASP A 266 21.86 12.23 1.21
C ASP A 266 20.79 11.15 0.95
N TYR A 267 20.01 11.26 -0.12
CA TYR A 267 18.98 10.29 -0.47
C TYR A 267 19.55 8.99 -1.04
N CYS A 268 20.59 9.05 -1.87
CA CYS A 268 21.33 7.87 -2.31
C CYS A 268 21.87 7.08 -1.09
N ASN A 269 22.46 7.77 -0.12
CA ASN A 269 22.94 7.15 1.11
C ASN A 269 21.80 6.47 1.92
N GLN A 270 20.65 7.13 2.05
CA GLN A 270 19.48 6.56 2.73
C GLN A 270 18.92 5.33 2.01
N LEU A 271 18.98 5.30 0.68
CA LEU A 271 18.55 4.16 -0.14
C LEU A 271 19.63 3.07 -0.29
N GLY A 272 20.80 3.26 0.33
CA GLY A 272 21.90 2.31 0.29
C GLY A 272 22.51 2.14 -1.10
N VAL A 273 22.59 3.22 -1.88
CA VAL A 273 23.22 3.25 -3.21
C VAL A 273 24.27 4.36 -3.28
N ALA A 274 25.34 4.13 -4.03
CA ALA A 274 26.29 5.20 -4.32
C ALA A 274 25.69 6.19 -5.33
N PRO A 275 25.86 7.52 -5.12
CA PRO A 275 25.62 8.49 -6.17
C PRO A 275 26.47 8.14 -7.40
N ASP A 276 25.93 8.37 -8.58
CA ASP A 276 26.67 8.27 -9.84
C ASP A 276 27.94 9.12 -9.77
N HIS A 277 29.06 8.50 -10.13
CA HIS A 277 30.35 9.19 -10.16
C HIS A 277 30.29 10.30 -11.20
N THR A 278 30.40 11.54 -10.75
CA THR A 278 30.89 12.60 -11.63
C THR A 278 32.32 12.21 -12.07
N SER A 279 32.52 11.98 -13.36
CA SER A 279 33.80 12.05 -14.12
C SER A 279 34.24 10.75 -14.84
N PRO A 280 34.82 10.82 -16.06
CA PRO A 280 35.00 9.68 -16.93
C PRO A 280 36.23 8.84 -16.54
N SER A 281 36.00 7.54 -16.32
CA SER A 281 36.93 6.40 -16.45
C SER A 281 38.27 6.38 -15.67
N ILE A 282 38.45 5.38 -14.78
CA ILE A 282 39.33 4.18 -14.92
C ILE A 282 39.53 3.51 -13.52
N PRO A 283 39.55 2.16 -13.40
CA PRO A 283 39.45 1.43 -12.13
C PRO A 283 40.82 1.03 -11.54
N THR A 284 40.90 0.73 -10.24
CA THR A 284 41.76 -0.36 -9.68
C THR A 284 41.51 -0.62 -8.17
N HIS A 285 41.28 -1.91 -7.87
CA HIS A 285 41.73 -2.73 -6.72
C HIS A 285 41.56 -2.34 -5.23
N PHE A 286 40.77 -3.18 -4.54
CA PHE A 286 41.09 -3.94 -3.30
C PHE A 286 41.70 -3.23 -2.06
N LEU A 287 40.89 -3.02 -1.00
CA LEU A 287 40.89 -3.72 0.32
C LEU A 287 40.19 -2.89 1.44
N PRO A 288 39.66 -3.53 2.52
CA PRO A 288 38.80 -2.93 3.56
C PRO A 288 39.56 -2.59 4.87
N PRO A 289 38.89 -2.40 6.03
CA PRO A 289 38.54 -1.13 6.68
C PRO A 289 39.46 -0.77 7.89
N LYS A 290 39.35 0.46 8.41
CA LYS A 290 39.82 0.77 9.77
C LYS A 290 38.81 1.63 10.56
N MET A 291 38.44 1.08 11.72
CA MET A 291 37.83 1.76 12.86
C MET A 291 38.70 2.91 13.39
N VAL A 292 38.10 3.97 13.93
CA VAL A 292 38.68 4.76 15.04
C VAL A 292 37.61 5.27 16.01
N SER A 293 37.66 4.69 17.22
CA SER A 293 37.57 5.21 18.60
C SER A 293 36.77 6.47 18.99
N LEU A 294 36.02 6.28 20.08
CA LEU A 294 35.40 7.23 21.01
C LEU A 294 36.34 8.31 21.57
N THR A 295 35.77 9.44 21.99
CA THR A 295 36.14 10.05 23.29
C THR A 295 34.96 10.75 23.97
N LEU A 296 34.81 10.46 25.26
CA LEU A 296 33.83 10.97 26.22
C LEU A 296 34.19 12.39 26.69
N LYS A 297 33.19 13.23 27.01
CA LYS A 297 33.31 14.23 28.09
C LYS A 297 31.95 14.55 28.72
N ASN A 298 31.84 14.16 29.99
CA ASN A 298 30.77 14.48 30.93
C ASN A 298 30.72 15.98 31.26
N THR A 299 29.52 16.51 31.54
CA THR A 299 29.31 17.48 32.62
C THR A 299 27.88 17.38 33.19
N PHE A 300 27.84 17.29 34.51
CA PHE A 300 26.73 17.23 35.50
C PHE A 300 25.68 18.36 35.33
N LEU A 301 24.48 18.44 35.93
CA LEU A 301 23.55 17.60 36.75
C LEU A 301 22.51 18.62 37.28
N THR A 302 21.19 18.34 37.29
CA THR A 302 20.31 18.67 38.44
C THR A 302 18.88 18.11 38.28
N LEU A 303 18.42 17.48 39.37
CA LEU A 303 17.08 16.96 39.62
C LEU A 303 16.06 18.08 39.91
N ILE A 304 14.79 17.85 39.56
CA ILE A 304 13.65 18.31 40.37
C ILE A 304 12.67 17.14 40.55
N ILE A 305 12.50 16.73 41.80
CA ILE A 305 11.44 15.87 42.31
C ILE A 305 10.26 16.78 42.66
N LEU A 306 9.05 16.46 42.21
CA LEU A 306 7.84 16.85 42.93
C LEU A 306 6.86 15.68 42.96
N ALA A 307 6.63 15.18 44.17
CA ALA A 307 5.60 14.22 44.51
C ALA A 307 4.20 14.87 44.46
N GLY A 308 3.20 14.13 43.97
CA GLY A 308 1.82 14.58 43.93
C GLY A 308 0.83 13.43 43.74
N VAL A 309 0.41 12.85 44.85
CA VAL A 309 -0.92 12.25 45.13
C VAL A 309 -1.48 11.23 44.13
N VAL A 310 -1.48 9.96 44.56
CA VAL A 310 -2.26 8.87 43.99
C VAL A 310 -3.73 9.01 44.43
N LEU A 311 -4.64 9.11 43.47
CA LEU A 311 -6.05 8.75 43.63
C LEU A 311 -6.36 7.59 42.66
N PRO A 312 -7.14 6.59 43.06
CA PRO A 312 -7.42 5.43 42.20
C PRO A 312 -8.44 5.86 41.15
N GLN A 313 -7.98 6.10 39.92
CA GLN A 313 -8.89 6.18 38.79
C GLN A 313 -9.14 4.78 38.26
N ILE A 314 -10.43 4.48 38.13
CA ILE A 314 -10.99 3.26 37.56
C ILE A 314 -10.36 3.05 36.19
N VAL A 315 -9.58 1.98 36.08
CA VAL A 315 -8.88 1.59 34.86
C VAL A 315 -9.91 1.09 33.85
N VAL A 316 -10.19 1.91 32.84
CA VAL A 316 -10.86 1.48 31.61
C VAL A 316 -9.81 1.58 30.51
N GLY A 317 -9.24 0.44 30.12
CA GLY A 317 -8.28 0.38 29.01
C GLY A 317 -8.96 0.82 27.73
N GLN A 318 -8.54 1.96 27.17
CA GLN A 318 -9.04 2.43 25.89
C GLN A 318 -8.24 1.78 24.75
N ASN A 319 -8.98 1.22 23.80
CA ASN A 319 -8.53 0.57 22.58
C ASN A 319 -7.56 1.46 21.78
N CYS A 320 -6.41 0.94 21.35
CA CYS A 320 -5.31 1.77 20.82
C CYS A 320 -5.59 2.51 19.51
N GLY A 321 -5.10 3.76 19.45
CA GLY A 321 -5.09 4.70 18.32
C GLY A 321 -3.99 5.76 18.48
N CYS A 322 -2.74 5.31 18.67
CA CYS A 322 -1.64 6.15 19.11
C CYS A 322 -1.14 7.13 18.05
N ALA A 323 -0.75 8.33 18.49
CA ALA A 323 -0.11 9.33 17.63
C ALA A 323 1.20 8.80 17.03
N THR A 324 1.57 9.27 15.84
CA THR A 324 2.80 8.87 15.15
C THR A 324 4.03 9.05 16.04
N GLY A 325 4.83 7.99 16.15
CA GLY A 325 6.01 7.95 17.03
C GLY A 325 5.72 7.49 18.47
N TYR A 326 4.47 7.13 18.81
CA TYR A 326 4.10 6.53 20.09
C TYR A 326 3.78 5.05 19.92
N CYS A 327 4.21 4.26 20.88
CA CYS A 327 3.95 2.84 21.00
C CYS A 327 2.65 2.58 21.76
N CYS A 328 1.83 1.68 21.25
CA CYS A 328 0.75 1.06 22.01
C CYS A 328 1.35 -0.04 22.90
N SER A 329 1.33 0.16 24.22
CA SER A 329 1.77 -0.81 25.22
C SER A 329 0.89 -2.06 25.24
N ARG A 330 1.37 -3.12 25.90
CA ARG A 330 0.58 -4.35 26.15
C ARG A 330 -0.78 -4.09 26.79
N ALA A 331 -0.90 -3.03 27.59
CA ALA A 331 -2.12 -2.68 28.30
C ALA A 331 -3.04 -1.70 27.53
N GLY A 332 -2.74 -1.40 26.26
CA GLY A 332 -3.58 -0.53 25.42
C GLY A 332 -3.30 0.97 25.57
N TYR A 333 -2.16 1.36 26.15
CA TYR A 333 -1.81 2.78 26.35
C TYR A 333 -0.74 3.26 25.39
N CYS A 334 -0.80 4.52 24.97
CA CYS A 334 0.20 5.13 24.10
C CYS A 334 1.35 5.78 24.90
N GLY A 335 2.59 5.51 24.52
CA GLY A 335 3.77 6.15 25.12
C GLY A 335 5.04 5.87 24.32
N GLN A 336 6.15 6.53 24.67
CA GLN A 336 7.41 6.43 23.91
C GLN A 336 8.55 5.77 24.68
N ASP A 337 8.37 5.53 25.98
CA ASP A 337 9.39 4.89 26.80
C ASP A 337 9.29 3.35 26.75
N ALA A 338 10.25 2.66 27.37
CA ALA A 338 10.34 1.21 27.36
C ALA A 338 9.13 0.49 27.99
N ALA A 339 8.31 1.13 28.83
CA ALA A 339 7.09 0.53 29.34
C ALA A 339 5.99 0.43 28.27
N TYR A 340 6.06 1.27 27.24
CA TYR A 340 5.09 1.29 26.13
C TYR A 340 5.65 0.68 24.87
N CYS A 341 6.90 1.00 24.56
CA CYS A 341 7.61 0.50 23.39
C CYS A 341 8.29 -0.84 23.62
N GLY A 342 8.51 -1.26 24.86
CA GLY A 342 9.21 -2.50 25.16
C GLY A 342 8.38 -3.77 24.95
N THR A 343 8.69 -4.80 25.73
CA THR A 343 8.06 -6.12 25.63
C THR A 343 6.54 -6.06 25.71
N GLY A 344 5.85 -6.57 24.68
CA GLY A 344 4.39 -6.59 24.58
C GLY A 344 3.76 -5.36 23.95
N CYS A 345 4.55 -4.45 23.38
CA CYS A 345 4.07 -3.38 22.51
C CYS A 345 3.25 -3.94 21.33
N GLN A 346 2.04 -3.44 21.13
CA GLN A 346 1.07 -3.91 20.13
C GLN A 346 1.21 -3.21 18.77
N SER A 347 1.61 -1.93 18.76
CA SER A 347 1.79 -1.11 17.55
C SER A 347 2.68 0.12 17.82
N GLY A 348 3.23 0.76 16.78
CA GLY A 348 4.17 1.89 16.90
C GLY A 348 5.65 1.47 16.86
N PRO A 349 6.62 2.34 17.25
CA PRO A 349 8.06 2.06 17.22
C PRO A 349 8.50 1.12 18.37
N CYS A 350 7.89 -0.06 18.42
CA CYS A 350 8.15 -1.07 19.45
C CYS A 350 9.64 -1.48 19.47
N THR A 351 10.31 -1.25 20.59
CA THR A 351 11.64 -1.78 20.93
C THR A 351 11.54 -3.23 21.38
N GLY A 352 12.15 -4.14 20.61
CA GLY A 352 12.02 -5.59 20.82
C GLY A 352 11.92 -6.41 19.53
N SER A 353 11.85 -5.74 18.36
CA SER A 353 12.01 -6.39 17.06
C SER A 353 13.40 -7.05 16.96
N ASN A 354 13.42 -8.32 16.60
CA ASN A 354 14.62 -9.14 16.47
C ASN A 354 15.39 -8.91 15.16
N GLY A 355 15.04 -7.87 14.39
CA GLY A 355 15.68 -7.52 13.13
C GLY A 355 15.26 -8.39 11.94
N VAL A 356 14.31 -9.32 12.09
CA VAL A 356 13.75 -10.08 10.98
C VAL A 356 12.91 -9.18 10.09
N SER A 357 13.18 -9.25 8.78
CA SER A 357 12.33 -8.69 7.74
C SER A 357 11.26 -9.72 7.35
N VAL A 358 9.99 -9.44 7.67
CA VAL A 358 8.87 -10.32 7.31
C VAL A 358 8.76 -10.47 5.79
N SER A 359 9.13 -9.44 5.01
CA SER A 359 9.16 -9.53 3.54
C SER A 359 10.22 -10.50 3.01
N ASP A 360 11.30 -10.72 3.74
CA ASP A 360 12.37 -11.64 3.34
C ASP A 360 11.98 -13.10 3.64
N VAL A 361 11.18 -13.31 4.69
CA VAL A 361 10.62 -14.63 5.01
C VAL A 361 9.45 -14.98 4.08
N VAL A 362 8.48 -14.06 3.97
CA VAL A 362 7.34 -14.19 3.05
C VAL A 362 7.79 -13.70 1.69
N THR A 363 8.52 -14.54 0.95
CA THR A 363 8.93 -14.23 -0.42
C THR A 363 7.74 -14.29 -1.39
N GLN A 364 7.89 -13.71 -2.59
CA GLN A 364 6.88 -13.86 -3.65
C GLN A 364 6.68 -15.34 -3.99
N ALA A 365 7.77 -16.10 -4.10
CA ALA A 365 7.72 -17.53 -4.38
C ALA A 365 6.96 -18.34 -3.32
N PHE A 366 7.13 -18.01 -2.03
CA PHE A 366 6.36 -18.64 -0.95
C PHE A 366 4.87 -18.33 -1.09
N PHE A 367 4.51 -17.05 -1.25
CA PHE A 367 3.12 -16.61 -1.34
C PHE A 367 2.42 -17.19 -2.58
N ASP A 368 3.06 -17.13 -3.74
CA ASP A 368 2.59 -17.74 -4.99
C ASP A 368 2.49 -19.27 -4.84
N GLY A 369 3.40 -19.88 -4.08
CA GLY A 369 3.35 -21.29 -3.74
C GLY A 369 2.07 -21.69 -3.01
N ILE A 370 1.48 -20.79 -2.21
CA ILE A 370 0.17 -21.00 -1.60
C ILE A 370 -0.93 -20.84 -2.65
N ILE A 371 -0.95 -19.70 -3.35
CA ILE A 371 -2.01 -19.35 -4.31
C ILE A 371 -2.12 -20.37 -5.44
N ASN A 372 -1.00 -20.89 -5.94
CA ASN A 372 -0.97 -21.85 -7.04
C ASN A 372 -1.54 -23.23 -6.67
N GLN A 373 -1.81 -23.49 -5.39
CA GLN A 373 -2.50 -24.69 -4.94
C GLN A 373 -4.04 -24.51 -4.93
N ALA A 374 -4.53 -23.28 -5.09
CA ALA A 374 -5.96 -23.02 -5.19
C ALA A 374 -6.55 -23.64 -6.47
N PRO A 375 -7.80 -24.14 -6.43
CA PRO A 375 -8.51 -24.58 -7.63
C PRO A 375 -8.57 -23.49 -8.71
N ALA A 376 -8.58 -23.91 -9.99
CA ALA A 376 -8.76 -22.99 -11.11
C ALA A 376 -10.09 -22.24 -10.98
N GLY A 377 -10.06 -20.92 -11.22
CA GLY A 377 -11.25 -20.05 -11.13
C GLY A 377 -11.54 -19.50 -9.72
N CYS A 378 -10.67 -19.74 -8.75
CA CYS A 378 -10.77 -19.16 -7.42
C CYS A 378 -10.64 -17.63 -7.42
N VAL A 379 -11.72 -16.92 -7.10
CA VAL A 379 -11.76 -15.45 -7.10
C VAL A 379 -10.79 -14.81 -6.11
N GLY A 380 -10.48 -15.50 -5.00
CA GLY A 380 -9.53 -14.99 -4.01
C GLY A 380 -8.10 -14.89 -4.52
N THR A 381 -7.71 -15.67 -5.54
CA THR A 381 -6.32 -15.70 -6.05
C THR A 381 -5.87 -14.39 -6.70
N SER A 382 -6.80 -13.57 -7.21
CA SER A 382 -6.53 -12.21 -7.67
C SER A 382 -6.77 -11.15 -6.59
N PHE A 383 -7.55 -11.47 -5.56
CA PHE A 383 -7.85 -10.56 -4.45
C PHE A 383 -6.70 -10.49 -3.44
N TYR A 384 -6.19 -11.64 -2.99
CA TYR A 384 -5.11 -11.70 -2.00
C TYR A 384 -3.76 -11.55 -2.68
N THR A 385 -3.05 -10.47 -2.36
CA THR A 385 -1.71 -10.22 -2.89
C THR A 385 -0.69 -10.16 -1.77
N ARG A 386 0.53 -10.59 -2.05
CA ARG A 386 1.67 -10.42 -1.14
C ARG A 386 1.86 -8.96 -0.78
N LEU A 387 1.67 -8.05 -1.73
CA LEU A 387 1.78 -6.61 -1.51
C LEU A 387 0.75 -6.11 -0.48
N ALA A 388 -0.51 -6.52 -0.58
CA ALA A 388 -1.54 -6.15 0.40
C ALA A 388 -1.20 -6.66 1.80
N PHE A 389 -0.70 -7.90 1.91
CA PHE A 389 -0.19 -8.44 3.17
C PHE A 389 0.97 -7.59 3.74
N LEU A 390 1.99 -7.29 2.94
CA LEU A 390 3.15 -6.50 3.40
C LEU A 390 2.76 -5.07 3.78
N ASN A 391 1.85 -4.44 3.04
CA ASN A 391 1.33 -3.12 3.38
C ASN A 391 0.55 -3.13 4.69
N ALA A 392 -0.16 -4.22 5.00
CA ALA A 392 -0.89 -4.37 6.26
C ALA A 392 0.06 -4.38 7.47
N LEU A 393 1.28 -4.90 7.34
CA LEU A 393 2.28 -4.95 8.43
C LEU A 393 2.68 -3.58 8.97
N SER A 394 2.50 -2.50 8.20
CA SER A 394 2.71 -1.12 8.69
C SER A 394 1.89 -0.80 9.95
N SER A 395 0.76 -1.47 10.14
CA SER A 395 -0.13 -1.33 11.31
C SER A 395 0.17 -2.34 12.43
N PHE A 396 1.04 -3.33 12.19
CA PHE A 396 1.30 -4.48 13.06
C PHE A 396 2.80 -4.83 13.13
N SER A 397 3.62 -3.86 13.55
CA SER A 397 5.09 -3.98 13.54
C SER A 397 5.66 -5.12 14.41
N ALA A 398 4.90 -5.61 15.40
CA ALA A 398 5.28 -6.74 16.25
C ALA A 398 5.03 -8.12 15.61
N PHE A 399 4.22 -8.20 14.54
CA PHE A 399 3.95 -9.47 13.87
C PHE A 399 5.23 -10.02 13.23
N GLY A 400 5.61 -11.25 13.58
CA GLY A 400 6.76 -11.94 12.97
C GLY A 400 8.11 -11.31 13.31
N THR A 401 8.19 -10.46 14.34
CA THR A 401 9.44 -9.77 14.73
C THR A 401 9.80 -9.94 16.20
N ILE A 402 9.02 -10.71 16.97
CA ILE A 402 9.26 -10.92 18.40
C ILE A 402 9.92 -12.27 18.66
N GLY A 403 10.91 -12.30 19.56
CA GLY A 403 11.63 -13.52 19.94
C GLY A 403 12.85 -13.78 19.07
N THR A 404 13.22 -15.03 18.87
CA THR A 404 14.32 -15.44 17.98
C THR A 404 13.91 -15.36 16.50
N THR A 405 14.88 -15.42 15.59
CA THR A 405 14.60 -15.55 14.15
C THR A 405 13.73 -16.76 13.82
N ASP A 406 13.87 -17.83 14.60
CA ASP A 406 13.06 -19.03 14.44
C ASP A 406 11.64 -18.84 14.96
N ASP A 407 11.45 -18.04 16.02
CA ASP A 407 10.11 -17.66 16.49
C ASP A 407 9.37 -16.83 15.44
N SER A 408 10.04 -15.88 14.80
CA SER A 408 9.50 -15.13 13.67
C SER A 408 9.04 -16.04 12.54
N LYS A 409 9.89 -16.96 12.08
CA LYS A 409 9.55 -17.90 11.01
C LYS A 409 8.38 -18.81 11.39
N ARG A 410 8.35 -19.30 12.63
CA ARG A 410 7.24 -20.11 13.14
C ARG A 410 5.94 -19.31 13.22
N GLU A 411 5.97 -18.08 13.72
CA GLU A 411 4.78 -17.23 13.78
C GLU A 411 4.21 -16.97 12.38
N ILE A 412 5.07 -16.58 11.44
CA ILE A 412 4.68 -16.35 10.05
C ILE A 412 4.12 -17.63 9.42
N ALA A 413 4.78 -18.77 9.61
CA ALA A 413 4.29 -20.07 9.12
C ALA A 413 2.93 -20.43 9.72
N ALA A 414 2.72 -20.17 11.01
CA ALA A 414 1.46 -20.45 11.69
C ALA A 414 0.33 -19.58 11.15
N PHE A 415 0.55 -18.26 11.00
CA PHE A 415 -0.43 -17.34 10.41
C PHE A 415 -0.86 -17.80 9.02
N PHE A 416 0.10 -18.08 8.14
CA PHE A 416 -0.22 -18.54 6.78
C PHE A 416 -0.85 -19.93 6.76
N ALA A 417 -0.49 -20.85 7.67
CA ALA A 417 -1.13 -22.16 7.76
C ALA A 417 -2.61 -22.06 8.11
N HIS A 418 -2.95 -21.18 9.06
CA HIS A 418 -4.34 -20.89 9.38
C HIS A 418 -5.04 -20.20 8.22
N ALA A 419 -4.45 -19.15 7.63
CA ALA A 419 -5.04 -18.44 6.52
C ALA A 419 -5.33 -19.35 5.32
N THR A 420 -4.37 -20.21 4.96
CA THR A 420 -4.55 -21.23 3.92
C THR A 420 -5.67 -22.19 4.24
N HIS A 421 -5.80 -22.64 5.50
CA HIS A 421 -6.87 -23.53 5.92
C HIS A 421 -8.25 -22.87 5.81
N GLU A 422 -8.41 -21.66 6.36
CA GLU A 422 -9.69 -20.95 6.37
C GLU A 422 -10.19 -20.62 4.96
N THR A 423 -9.27 -20.19 4.09
CA THR A 423 -9.61 -19.69 2.76
C THR A 423 -9.54 -20.75 1.67
N GLY A 424 -9.04 -21.95 1.98
CA GLY A 424 -8.72 -22.95 0.97
C GLY A 424 -7.68 -22.44 -0.03
N TYR A 425 -6.47 -22.13 0.45
CA TYR A 425 -5.35 -21.61 -0.35
C TYR A 425 -5.63 -20.23 -0.95
N PHE A 426 -6.20 -19.31 -0.17
CA PHE A 426 -6.61 -17.98 -0.63
C PHE A 426 -7.65 -18.03 -1.75
N CYS A 427 -8.47 -19.09 -1.81
CA CYS A 427 -9.55 -19.18 -2.79
C CYS A 427 -10.79 -18.38 -2.37
N ASN A 428 -11.19 -18.51 -1.10
CA ASN A 428 -12.40 -17.91 -0.55
C ASN A 428 -12.11 -16.56 0.11
N ILE A 429 -12.94 -15.57 -0.20
CA ILE A 429 -12.90 -14.25 0.43
C ILE A 429 -13.95 -14.19 1.54
N ASP A 430 -15.19 -14.53 1.20
CA ASP A 430 -16.30 -14.69 2.12
C ASP A 430 -16.49 -16.17 2.52
N GLU A 431 -17.10 -16.38 3.68
CA GLU A 431 -17.60 -17.67 4.13
C GLU A 431 -18.56 -18.27 3.11
N THR A 432 -18.39 -19.55 2.80
CA THR A 432 -19.29 -20.24 1.88
C THR A 432 -20.55 -20.71 2.61
N SER A 433 -21.72 -20.28 2.13
CA SER A 433 -23.04 -20.65 2.68
C SER A 433 -23.23 -20.31 4.17
N PRO A 434 -23.17 -19.01 4.56
CA PRO A 434 -23.29 -18.61 5.96
C PRO A 434 -24.64 -19.02 6.56
N SER A 435 -24.59 -19.66 7.72
CA SER A 435 -25.77 -20.22 8.41
C SER A 435 -26.65 -19.17 9.11
N SER A 436 -26.12 -17.96 9.32
CA SER A 436 -26.80 -16.84 9.95
C SER A 436 -26.19 -15.49 9.50
N ASN A 437 -26.67 -14.39 10.06
CA ASN A 437 -26.04 -13.07 9.88
C ASN A 437 -24.90 -12.78 10.87
N TYR A 438 -24.58 -13.71 11.78
CA TYR A 438 -23.51 -13.59 12.78
C TYR A 438 -23.59 -12.30 13.60
N CYS A 439 -24.81 -11.91 13.96
CA CYS A 439 -25.07 -10.76 14.82
C CYS A 439 -25.43 -11.24 16.23
N ASN A 440 -24.64 -10.84 17.23
CA ASN A 440 -25.03 -10.94 18.63
C ASN A 440 -25.66 -9.61 19.08
N ALA A 441 -27.00 -9.55 19.07
CA ALA A 441 -27.76 -8.37 19.46
C ALA A 441 -27.62 -8.01 20.95
N THR A 442 -27.13 -8.92 21.80
CA THR A 442 -26.90 -8.62 23.22
C THR A 442 -25.59 -7.85 23.46
N TYR A 443 -24.70 -7.81 22.47
CA TYR A 443 -23.44 -7.07 22.53
C TYR A 443 -23.66 -5.60 22.15
N THR A 444 -24.11 -4.78 23.11
CA THR A 444 -24.56 -3.40 22.85
C THR A 444 -23.44 -2.39 22.56
N GLN A 445 -22.18 -2.70 22.89
CA GLN A 445 -21.05 -1.80 22.60
C GLN A 445 -20.76 -1.73 21.08
N TYR A 446 -21.00 -2.81 20.36
CA TYR A 446 -20.87 -2.89 18.90
C TYR A 446 -22.18 -3.40 18.30
N PRO A 447 -23.23 -2.56 18.24
CA PRO A 447 -24.56 -2.97 17.85
C PRO A 447 -24.60 -3.39 16.38
N CYS A 448 -25.44 -4.35 16.05
CA CYS A 448 -25.61 -4.78 14.67
C CYS A 448 -26.28 -3.70 13.83
N ALA A 449 -25.67 -3.33 12.71
CA ALA A 449 -26.26 -2.40 11.77
C ALA A 449 -27.43 -3.07 11.02
N PRO A 450 -28.52 -2.32 10.73
CA PRO A 450 -29.64 -2.85 9.95
C PRO A 450 -29.18 -3.40 8.59
N ASN A 451 -29.71 -4.57 8.22
CA ASN A 451 -29.41 -5.25 6.94
C ASN A 451 -27.94 -5.59 6.70
N LYS A 452 -27.11 -5.67 7.75
CA LYS A 452 -25.72 -6.11 7.65
C LYS A 452 -25.51 -7.50 8.25
N SER A 453 -24.49 -8.19 7.73
CA SER A 453 -24.11 -9.53 8.12
C SER A 453 -22.61 -9.61 8.37
N TYR A 454 -22.25 -10.29 9.45
CA TYR A 454 -20.88 -10.38 9.97
C TYR A 454 -20.33 -11.81 9.87
N TYR A 455 -20.71 -12.55 8.83
CA TYR A 455 -20.14 -13.87 8.54
C TYR A 455 -18.64 -13.77 8.20
N GLY A 456 -17.97 -14.91 8.10
CA GLY A 456 -16.52 -14.97 7.90
C GLY A 456 -16.05 -14.21 6.67
N ARG A 457 -15.05 -13.33 6.83
CA ARG A 457 -14.36 -12.66 5.71
C ARG A 457 -12.85 -12.60 5.88
N GLY A 458 -12.15 -12.63 4.76
CA GLY A 458 -10.71 -12.45 4.71
C GLY A 458 -9.90 -13.67 5.17
N PRO A 459 -8.58 -13.50 5.36
CA PRO A 459 -7.65 -14.61 5.55
C PRO A 459 -7.95 -15.48 6.78
N LEU A 460 -8.41 -14.88 7.88
CA LEU A 460 -8.78 -15.61 9.11
C LEU A 460 -10.30 -15.66 9.34
N GLN A 461 -11.09 -15.42 8.28
CA GLN A 461 -12.56 -15.50 8.32
C GLN A 461 -13.18 -14.73 9.51
N LEU A 462 -12.83 -13.44 9.65
CA LEU A 462 -13.31 -12.57 10.71
C LEU A 462 -14.85 -12.62 10.75
N SER A 463 -15.39 -13.00 11.90
CA SER A 463 -16.81 -13.27 12.11
C SER A 463 -17.33 -12.55 13.35
N TRP A 464 -18.62 -12.21 13.36
CA TRP A 464 -19.36 -11.56 14.44
C TRP A 464 -19.18 -10.04 14.61
N ASN A 465 -20.28 -9.34 14.89
CA ASN A 465 -20.30 -7.89 15.13
C ASN A 465 -19.31 -7.44 16.22
N TYR A 466 -19.13 -8.25 17.26
CA TYR A 466 -18.18 -7.96 18.35
C TYR A 466 -16.71 -8.09 17.94
N ASN A 467 -16.40 -8.63 16.76
CA ASN A 467 -15.05 -8.61 16.17
C ASN A 467 -14.93 -7.53 15.08
N TYR A 468 -15.95 -7.38 14.23
CA TYR A 468 -15.94 -6.36 13.17
C TYR A 468 -15.88 -4.93 13.72
N GLY A 469 -16.66 -4.62 14.77
CA GLY A 469 -16.64 -3.31 15.41
C GLY A 469 -15.24 -2.90 15.91
N PRO A 470 -14.61 -3.64 16.83
CA PRO A 470 -13.30 -3.24 17.36
C PRO A 470 -12.16 -3.38 16.35
N ALA A 471 -12.26 -4.29 15.37
CA ALA A 471 -11.33 -4.32 14.25
C ALA A 471 -11.43 -3.03 13.42
N GLY A 472 -12.66 -2.58 13.14
CA GLY A 472 -12.96 -1.33 12.47
C GLY A 472 -12.34 -0.12 13.17
N ASP A 473 -12.58 0.01 14.47
CA ASP A 473 -12.03 1.08 15.31
C ASP A 473 -10.49 1.13 15.26
N PHE A 474 -9.82 -0.01 15.31
CA PHE A 474 -8.35 -0.08 15.30
C PHE A 474 -7.75 0.19 13.92
N ILE A 475 -8.35 -0.37 12.87
CA ILE A 475 -7.78 -0.35 11.51
C ILE A 475 -8.15 0.93 10.75
N GLY A 476 -9.23 1.60 11.17
CA GLY A 476 -9.75 2.81 10.53
C GLY A 476 -10.76 2.52 9.42
N PHE A 477 -11.66 1.55 9.60
CA PHE A 477 -12.80 1.33 8.71
C PHE A 477 -14.10 1.12 9.52
N ASP A 478 -15.26 1.37 8.91
CA ASP A 478 -16.55 1.16 9.58
C ASP A 478 -16.96 -0.31 9.49
N GLY A 479 -16.48 -1.13 10.44
CA GLY A 479 -16.77 -2.56 10.45
C GLY A 479 -18.23 -2.91 10.77
N LEU A 480 -19.01 -2.00 11.35
CA LEU A 480 -20.42 -2.26 11.67
C LEU A 480 -21.34 -1.93 10.52
N ALA A 481 -21.19 -0.75 9.91
CA ALA A 481 -22.02 -0.33 8.80
C ALA A 481 -21.50 -0.84 7.44
N ASN A 482 -20.20 -1.12 7.30
CA ASN A 482 -19.57 -1.59 6.07
C ASN A 482 -18.68 -2.84 6.29
N PRO A 483 -19.19 -3.94 6.90
CA PRO A 483 -18.42 -5.16 7.11
C PRO A 483 -17.91 -5.79 5.79
N GLU A 484 -18.60 -5.57 4.67
CA GLU A 484 -18.19 -6.01 3.34
C GLU A 484 -16.83 -5.46 2.89
N THR A 485 -16.34 -4.36 3.49
CA THR A 485 -15.01 -3.82 3.17
C THR A 485 -13.90 -4.85 3.33
N VAL A 486 -14.03 -5.78 4.29
CA VAL A 486 -13.07 -6.89 4.49
C VAL A 486 -13.00 -7.84 3.28
N ALA A 487 -14.05 -7.90 2.45
CA ALA A 487 -14.12 -8.71 1.24
C ALA A 487 -13.91 -7.93 -0.07
N THR A 488 -13.95 -6.60 -0.03
CA THR A 488 -13.76 -5.76 -1.23
C THR A 488 -12.43 -5.01 -1.26
N ASP A 489 -11.74 -4.89 -0.11
CA ASP A 489 -10.43 -4.27 0.01
C ASP A 489 -9.42 -5.27 0.59
N SER A 490 -8.46 -5.69 -0.25
CA SER A 490 -7.43 -6.68 0.12
C SER A 490 -6.52 -6.22 1.27
N LEU A 491 -6.21 -4.92 1.34
CA LEU A 491 -5.41 -4.36 2.44
C LEU A 491 -6.20 -4.41 3.74
N VAL A 492 -7.46 -3.99 3.74
CA VAL A 492 -8.34 -4.11 4.92
C VAL A 492 -8.53 -5.57 5.32
N SER A 493 -8.63 -6.47 4.35
CA SER A 493 -8.73 -7.92 4.57
C SER A 493 -7.54 -8.47 5.37
N PHE A 494 -6.32 -8.16 4.93
CA PHE A 494 -5.11 -8.56 5.66
C PHE A 494 -4.97 -7.85 7.00
N LYS A 495 -5.32 -6.57 7.08
CA LYS A 495 -5.31 -5.85 8.37
C LYS A 495 -6.30 -6.46 9.37
N ALA A 496 -7.48 -6.87 8.94
CA ALA A 496 -8.48 -7.53 9.79
C ALA A 496 -7.96 -8.88 10.32
N ALA A 497 -7.32 -9.68 9.46
CA ALA A 497 -6.69 -10.93 9.87
C ALA A 497 -5.51 -10.71 10.85
N LEU A 498 -4.63 -9.75 10.56
CA LEU A 498 -3.51 -9.41 11.44
C LEU A 498 -4.00 -8.82 12.77
N TRP A 499 -5.03 -7.99 12.77
CA TRP A 499 -5.66 -7.52 14.01
C TRP A 499 -6.13 -8.69 14.85
N PHE A 500 -6.90 -9.61 14.27
CA PHE A 500 -7.39 -10.77 15.01
C PHE A 500 -6.24 -11.62 15.56
N TRP A 501 -5.21 -11.84 14.73
CA TRP A 501 -4.00 -12.55 15.13
C TRP A 501 -3.30 -11.87 16.31
N MET A 502 -3.05 -10.57 16.23
CA MET A 502 -2.33 -9.84 17.28
C MET A 502 -3.12 -9.79 18.59
N GLN A 503 -4.45 -9.73 18.53
CA GLN A 503 -5.31 -9.69 19.73
C GLN A 503 -5.47 -11.07 20.40
N ASN A 504 -5.51 -12.15 19.62
CA ASN A 504 -5.94 -13.46 20.14
C ASN A 504 -4.88 -14.58 20.03
N VAL A 505 -3.91 -14.45 19.13
CA VAL A 505 -3.04 -15.57 18.71
C VAL A 505 -1.55 -15.29 18.90
N HIS A 506 -1.09 -14.07 18.62
CA HIS A 506 0.33 -13.69 18.67
C HIS A 506 1.00 -14.11 19.98
N SER A 507 0.39 -13.80 21.13
CA SER A 507 0.97 -14.11 22.44
C SER A 507 1.06 -15.60 22.72
N VAL A 508 0.15 -16.44 22.22
CA VAL A 508 0.23 -17.90 22.47
C VAL A 508 1.41 -18.51 21.71
N MET A 509 1.69 -17.97 20.52
CA MET A 509 2.82 -18.40 19.71
C MET A 509 4.15 -17.94 20.30
N THR A 510 4.28 -16.66 20.63
CA THR A 510 5.53 -16.07 21.11
C THR A 510 5.89 -16.43 22.56
N THR A 511 4.95 -16.97 23.34
CA THR A 511 5.22 -17.51 24.70
C THR A 511 5.50 -19.01 24.73
N GLY A 512 5.57 -19.66 23.56
CA GLY A 512 5.99 -21.06 23.44
C GLY A 512 4.90 -22.10 23.76
N GLN A 513 3.61 -21.73 23.74
CA GLN A 513 2.53 -22.70 23.97
C GLN A 513 2.37 -23.69 22.81
N GLY A 514 2.84 -23.33 21.61
CA GLY A 514 2.87 -24.18 20.42
C GLY A 514 1.67 -24.00 19.49
N PHE A 515 1.73 -24.63 18.32
CA PHE A 515 0.73 -24.45 17.25
C PHE A 515 -0.66 -25.01 17.62
N GLY A 516 -0.75 -26.01 18.50
CA GLY A 516 -2.05 -26.47 19.01
C GLY A 516 -2.81 -25.37 19.77
N ALA A 517 -2.10 -24.49 20.46
CA ALA A 517 -2.71 -23.36 21.16
C ALA A 517 -3.25 -22.29 20.19
N THR A 518 -2.62 -22.11 19.02
CA THR A 518 -3.13 -21.18 17.99
C THR A 518 -4.42 -21.71 17.36
N ILE A 519 -4.52 -23.03 17.12
CA ILE A 519 -5.78 -23.67 16.70
C ILE A 519 -6.87 -23.44 17.75
N ARG A 520 -6.53 -23.63 19.04
CA ARG A 520 -7.49 -23.41 20.14
C ARG A 520 -7.96 -21.96 20.22
N ALA A 521 -7.07 -21.00 20.01
CA ALA A 521 -7.41 -19.58 20.03
C ALA A 521 -8.32 -19.17 18.86
N ILE A 522 -8.17 -19.79 17.69
CA ILE A 522 -8.94 -19.47 16.49
C ILE A 522 -10.30 -20.18 16.49
N ASN A 523 -10.34 -21.49 16.78
CA ASN A 523 -11.56 -22.27 16.65
C ASN A 523 -11.65 -23.45 17.64
N GLY A 524 -11.13 -23.27 18.86
CA GLY A 524 -11.00 -24.36 19.83
C GLY A 524 -12.31 -25.01 20.26
N ASP A 525 -13.39 -24.24 20.34
CA ASP A 525 -14.71 -24.74 20.71
C ASP A 525 -15.29 -25.71 19.67
N VAL A 526 -14.81 -25.65 18.43
CA VAL A 526 -15.27 -26.49 17.32
C VAL A 526 -14.29 -27.61 17.01
N GLU A 527 -12.98 -27.34 17.06
CA GLU A 527 -11.98 -28.26 16.52
C GLU A 527 -11.23 -29.10 17.55
N CYS A 528 -10.88 -28.52 18.69
CA CYS A 528 -10.01 -29.14 19.69
C CYS A 528 -10.75 -30.18 20.56
N ASP A 529 -10.00 -30.87 21.42
CA ASP A 529 -10.49 -31.86 22.39
C ASP A 529 -11.18 -33.06 21.71
N GLY A 530 -10.67 -33.43 20.53
CA GLY A 530 -11.14 -34.57 19.74
C GLY A 530 -12.41 -34.30 18.90
N LYS A 531 -12.90 -33.06 18.84
CA LYS A 531 -14.13 -32.72 18.09
C LYS A 531 -13.97 -32.82 16.57
N LYS A 532 -12.86 -32.31 16.02
CA LYS A 532 -12.55 -32.36 14.57
C LYS A 532 -11.07 -32.69 14.31
N PRO A 533 -10.62 -33.91 14.63
CA PRO A 533 -9.21 -34.30 14.49
C PRO A 533 -8.67 -34.19 13.06
N ASP A 534 -9.52 -34.32 12.04
CA ASP A 534 -9.13 -34.17 10.64
C ASP A 534 -8.78 -32.72 10.28
N LEU A 535 -9.55 -31.75 10.78
CA LEU A 535 -9.29 -30.32 10.55
C LEU A 535 -8.03 -29.86 11.28
N VAL A 536 -7.86 -30.27 12.54
CA VAL A 536 -6.62 -30.07 13.30
C VAL A 536 -5.43 -30.64 12.52
N THR A 537 -5.55 -31.86 12.00
CA THR A 537 -4.49 -32.49 11.19
C THR A 537 -4.18 -31.70 9.92
N ALA A 538 -5.19 -31.19 9.21
CA ALA A 538 -4.97 -30.38 8.03
C ALA A 538 -4.18 -29.10 8.34
N ARG A 539 -4.51 -28.40 9.44
CA ARG A 539 -3.75 -27.22 9.90
C ARG A 539 -2.30 -27.57 10.25
N VAL A 540 -2.09 -28.66 11.01
CA VAL A 540 -0.74 -29.13 11.38
C VAL A 540 0.10 -29.44 10.14
N ASN A 541 -0.51 -30.06 9.11
CA ASN A 541 0.21 -30.39 7.88
C ASN A 541 0.63 -29.13 7.11
N LEU A 542 -0.23 -28.11 7.03
CA LEU A 542 0.12 -26.82 6.43
C LEU A 542 1.23 -26.13 7.20
N TYR A 543 1.13 -26.08 8.53
CA TYR A 543 2.14 -25.46 9.39
C TYR A 543 3.51 -26.13 9.27
N THR A 544 3.56 -27.45 9.36
CA THR A 544 4.81 -28.21 9.23
C THR A 544 5.42 -28.06 7.84
N ASN A 545 4.60 -28.00 6.79
CA ASN A 545 5.05 -27.71 5.44
C ASN A 545 5.69 -26.31 5.33
N TYR A 546 5.03 -25.26 5.84
CA TYR A 546 5.55 -23.89 5.78
C TYR A 546 6.80 -23.70 6.65
N CYS A 547 6.85 -24.32 7.84
CA CYS A 547 8.07 -24.37 8.65
C CYS A 547 9.24 -25.00 7.87
N SER A 548 8.98 -26.10 7.15
CA SER A 548 10.00 -26.74 6.31
C SER A 548 10.48 -25.80 5.20
N GLN A 549 9.59 -25.05 4.55
CA GLN A 549 9.96 -24.07 3.51
C GLN A 549 10.82 -22.93 4.08
N PHE A 550 10.60 -22.53 5.33
CA PHE A 550 11.39 -21.51 6.02
C PHE A 550 12.67 -22.04 6.69
N GLY A 551 12.90 -23.35 6.63
CA GLY A 551 14.05 -24.01 7.26
C GLY A 551 14.04 -23.89 8.78
N VAL A 552 12.87 -24.02 9.41
CA VAL A 552 12.71 -23.96 10.87
C VAL A 552 11.98 -25.21 11.39
N ALA A 553 12.34 -25.68 12.59
CA ALA A 553 11.59 -26.74 13.25
C ALA A 553 10.20 -26.23 13.71
N PRO A 554 9.11 -27.00 13.50
CA PRO A 554 7.76 -26.61 13.92
C PRO A 554 7.59 -26.39 15.43
N GLY A 555 8.48 -26.96 16.24
CA GLY A 555 8.38 -26.98 17.71
C GLY A 555 7.44 -28.07 18.23
N ASP A 556 7.18 -28.04 19.53
CA ASP A 556 6.33 -29.00 20.23
C ASP A 556 4.85 -28.54 20.28
N ASN A 557 3.98 -29.36 20.88
CA ASN A 557 2.57 -29.03 21.12
C ASN A 557 1.79 -28.62 19.87
N LEU A 558 1.96 -29.36 18.78
CA LEU A 558 1.35 -29.02 17.49
C LEU A 558 -0.17 -29.20 17.43
N ARG A 559 -0.77 -29.85 18.42
CA ARG A 559 -2.18 -30.29 18.40
C ARG A 559 -2.92 -29.84 19.65
N CYS A 560 -4.22 -29.63 19.46
CA CYS A 560 -5.27 -29.55 20.45
C CYS A 560 -6.36 -30.57 20.05
#